data_AF-A0A0Q3RSC5-F1
#
_entry.id   AF-A0A0Q3RSC5-F1
#
_cell.length_a   1.000
_cell.length_b   1.000
_cell.length_c   1.000
_cell.angle_alpha   90.00
_cell.angle_beta   90.00
_cell.angle_gamma   90.00
#
_symmetry.space_group_name_H-M   'P 1'
#
loop_
_entity.id
_entity.type
_entity.pdbx_description
1 polymer ?
#
loop_
_entity_poly.entity_id
_entity_poly.type
_entity_poly.pdbx_seq_one_letter_code
_entity_poly.pdbx_strand_id
1 'polypeptide(L)'
;MELFIEKVNRKKSSKPILFTRFFILLAMVIFLIMAIVNDLDISILSFVFVMGGIGSTVDGIESYYHKAKRKVVLTEIGLGIVYFVISFILFF
;
A
#
# COMPACT_ATOMS: atom_id res chain seq x y z
N MET A 1 11.29 19.84 2.46
CA MET A 1 10.21 18.85 2.17
C MET A 1 9.84 18.88 0.69
N GLU A 2 10.79 18.62 -0.21
CA GLU A 2 10.53 18.44 -1.66
C GLU A 2 10.88 17.02 -2.14
N LEU A 3 11.37 16.17 -1.24
CA LEU A 3 11.85 14.82 -1.54
C LEU A 3 10.73 13.78 -1.77
N PHE A 4 9.48 14.13 -1.46
CA PHE A 4 8.32 13.23 -1.57
C PHE A 4 7.36 13.57 -2.72
N ILE A 5 7.57 14.71 -3.38
CA ILE A 5 6.81 15.14 -4.56
C ILE A 5 7.78 15.24 -5.74
N GLU A 6 8.64 14.24 -5.92
CA GLU A 6 9.16 14.03 -7.26
C GLU A 6 7.93 13.66 -8.09
N LYS A 7 7.49 14.56 -8.98
CA LYS A 7 6.49 14.27 -10.02
C LYS A 7 7.05 13.10 -10.82
N VAL A 8 6.84 11.89 -10.33
CA VAL A 8 7.20 10.67 -11.01
C VAL A 8 6.40 10.77 -12.30
N ASN A 9 7.10 10.95 -13.40
CA ASN A 9 6.55 10.84 -14.74
C ASN A 9 6.25 9.34 -14.92
N ARG A 10 5.27 8.83 -14.16
CA ARG A 10 4.84 7.44 -14.20
C ARG A 10 4.32 7.27 -15.60
N LYS A 11 5.06 6.52 -16.42
CA LYS A 11 4.50 5.95 -17.65
C LYS A 11 3.12 5.40 -17.30
N LYS A 12 2.14 5.68 -18.17
CA LYS A 12 0.72 5.36 -17.97
C LYS A 12 0.59 3.97 -17.33
N SER A 13 0.12 3.94 -16.08
CA SER A 13 -0.04 2.70 -15.32
C SER A 13 -0.85 1.69 -16.13
N SER A 14 -0.46 0.42 -16.04
CA SER A 14 -1.16 -0.63 -16.78
C SER A 14 -2.59 -0.73 -16.25
N LYS A 15 -3.57 -0.83 -17.15
CA LYS A 15 -5.01 -0.99 -16.81
C LYS A 15 -5.27 -2.01 -15.68
N PRO A 16 -4.64 -3.22 -15.65
CA PRO A 16 -4.82 -4.16 -14.54
C PRO A 16 -4.29 -3.64 -13.20
N ILE A 17 -3.21 -2.86 -13.17
CA ILE A 17 -2.62 -2.36 -11.92
C ILE A 17 -3.50 -1.28 -11.30
N LEU A 18 -4.06 -0.40 -12.13
CA LEU A 18 -5.08 0.56 -11.70
C LEU A 18 -6.30 -0.14 -11.07
N PHE A 19 -6.75 -1.25 -11.67
CA PHE A 19 -7.85 -2.04 -11.13
C PHE A 19 -7.48 -2.67 -9.77
N THR A 20 -6.28 -3.25 -9.64
CA THR A 20 -5.82 -3.79 -8.36
C THR A 20 -5.72 -2.73 -7.27
N ARG A 21 -5.19 -1.53 -7.57
CA ARG A 21 -5.14 -0.41 -6.61
C ARG A 21 -6.52 -0.01 -6.14
N PHE A 22 -7.48 0.09 -7.06
CA PHE A 22 -8.86 0.43 -6.72
C PHE A 22 -9.48 -0.62 -5.80
N PHE A 23 -9.28 -1.91 -6.10
CA PHE A 23 -9.81 -3.00 -5.28
C PHE A 23 -9.17 -3.05 -3.88
N ILE A 24 -7.86 -2.81 -3.80
CA ILE A 24 -7.13 -2.74 -2.52
C ILE A 24 -7.66 -1.58 -1.68
N LEU A 25 -7.79 -0.39 -2.26
CA LEU A 25 -8.34 0.78 -1.56
C LEU A 25 -9.77 0.54 -1.08
N LEU A 26 -10.61 -0.06 -1.92
CA LEU A 26 -11.99 -0.38 -1.57
C LEU A 26 -12.05 -1.36 -0.39
N ALA A 27 -11.22 -2.41 -0.42
CA ALA A 27 -11.11 -3.36 0.69
C ALA A 27 -10.57 -2.70 1.97
N MET A 28 -9.56 -1.83 1.88
CA MET A 28 -9.04 -1.08 3.02
C MET A 28 -10.13 -0.22 3.67
N VAL A 29 -10.94 0.49 2.88
CA VAL A 29 -12.04 1.31 3.39
C VAL A 29 -13.09 0.45 4.09
N ILE A 30 -13.45 -0.70 3.50
CA ILE A 30 -14.41 -1.64 4.12
C ILE A 30 -13.89 -2.13 5.47
N PHE A 31 -12.64 -2.59 5.55
CA PHE A 31 -12.05 -3.06 6.80
C PHE A 31 -11.92 -1.93 7.83
N LEU A 32 -11.62 -0.71 7.41
CA LEU A 32 -11.52 0.42 8.32
C LEU A 32 -12.89 0.79 8.92
N ILE A 33 -13.95 0.80 8.11
CA ILE A 33 -15.33 0.98 8.60
C ILE A 33 -15.70 -0.16 9.55
N MET A 34 -15.39 -1.40 9.19
CA MET A 34 -15.68 -2.57 10.01
C MET A 34 -14.94 -2.51 11.35
N ALA A 35 -13.68 -2.08 11.38
CA ALA A 35 -12.92 -1.89 12.61
C ALA A 35 -13.59 -0.83 13.49
N ILE A 36 -14.00 0.31 12.93
CA ILE A 36 -14.67 1.39 13.69
C ILE A 36 -16.00 0.91 14.30
N VAL A 37 -16.79 0.14 13.55
CA VAL A 37 -18.09 -0.39 14.02
C VAL A 37 -17.90 -1.46 15.11
N ASN A 38 -16.76 -2.15 15.13
CA ASN A 38 -16.41 -3.14 16.16
C ASN A 38 -15.40 -2.56 17.17
N ASP A 39 -15.63 -1.33 17.66
CA ASP A 39 -14.84 -0.71 18.73
C ASP A 39 -13.32 -0.68 18.50
N LEU A 40 -12.90 -0.42 17.26
CA LEU A 40 -11.50 -0.45 16.82
C LEU A 40 -10.84 -1.83 17.01
N ASP A 41 -11.55 -2.90 16.67
CA ASP A 41 -11.03 -4.27 16.66
C ASP A 41 -9.66 -4.32 15.97
N ILE A 42 -8.64 -4.65 16.77
CA ILE A 42 -7.23 -4.64 16.38
C ILE A 42 -6.97 -5.69 15.30
N SER A 43 -7.68 -6.82 15.33
CA SER A 43 -7.56 -7.86 14.30
C SER A 43 -8.04 -7.35 12.96
N ILE A 44 -9.21 -6.68 12.92
CA ILE A 44 -9.75 -6.09 11.69
C ILE A 44 -8.85 -4.95 11.21
N LEU A 45 -8.34 -4.14 12.14
CA LEU A 45 -7.40 -3.07 11.82
C LEU A 45 -6.09 -3.61 11.23
N SER A 46 -5.59 -4.76 11.73
CA SER A 46 -4.39 -5.42 11.21
C SER A 46 -4.51 -5.75 9.71
N PHE A 47 -5.71 -6.11 9.23
CA PHE A 47 -5.98 -6.39 7.81
C PHE A 47 -5.90 -5.14 6.93
N VAL A 48 -6.23 -3.95 7.45
CA VAL A 48 -6.01 -2.69 6.72
C VAL A 48 -4.52 -2.51 6.43
N PHE A 49 -3.67 -2.79 7.42
CA PHE A 49 -2.21 -2.70 7.25
C PHE A 49 -1.67 -3.78 6.30
N VAL A 50 -2.20 -5.02 6.33
CA VAL A 50 -1.86 -6.05 5.32
C VAL A 50 -2.15 -5.53 3.91
N MET A 51 -3.35 -4.98 3.69
CA MET A 51 -3.76 -4.47 2.39
C MET A 51 -2.90 -3.28 1.93
N GLY A 52 -2.53 -2.39 2.85
CA GLY A 52 -1.56 -1.32 2.58
C GLY A 52 -0.18 -1.86 2.16
N GLY A 53 0.28 -2.93 2.82
CA GLY A 53 1.53 -3.61 2.50
C GLY A 53 1.52 -4.24 1.10
N ILE A 54 0.44 -4.93 0.75
CA ILE A 54 0.22 -5.50 -0.59
C ILE A 54 0.19 -4.37 -1.63
N GLY A 55 -0.59 -3.31 -1.40
CA GLY A 55 -0.70 -2.18 -2.33
C GLY A 55 0.65 -1.51 -2.59
N SER A 56 1.41 -1.21 -1.54
CA SER A 56 2.73 -0.60 -1.66
C SER A 56 3.74 -1.52 -2.36
N THR A 57 3.64 -2.83 -2.16
CA THR A 57 4.48 -3.81 -2.85
C THR A 57 4.15 -3.90 -4.34
N VAL A 58 2.87 -3.92 -4.70
CA VAL A 58 2.41 -3.88 -6.11
C VAL A 58 2.90 -2.61 -6.79
N ASP A 59 2.87 -1.48 -6.09
CA ASP A 59 3.37 -0.20 -6.59
C ASP A 59 4.88 -0.24 -6.82
N GLY A 60 5.64 -0.78 -5.87
CA GLY A 60 7.09 -0.98 -6.01
C GLY A 60 7.45 -1.87 -7.20
N ILE A 61 6.71 -2.96 -7.39
CA ILE A 61 6.87 -3.86 -8.55
C ILE A 61 6.56 -3.11 -9.85
N GLU A 62 5.45 -2.36 -9.92
CA GLU A 62 5.09 -1.57 -11.10
C GLU A 62 6.19 -0.53 -11.43
N SER A 63 6.69 0.18 -10.43
CA SER A 63 7.76 1.16 -10.57
C SER A 63 9.06 0.51 -11.05
N TYR A 64 9.37 -0.70 -10.59
CA TYR A 64 10.51 -1.48 -11.07
C TYR A 64 10.36 -1.82 -12.56
N TYR A 65 9.20 -2.34 -12.98
CA TYR A 65 8.93 -2.65 -14.39
C TYR A 65 8.94 -1.42 -15.30
N HIS A 66 8.49 -0.26 -14.81
CA HIS A 66 8.53 1.00 -15.56
C HIS A 66 9.91 1.68 -15.56
N LYS A 67 10.95 1.04 -15.02
CA LYS A 67 12.30 1.60 -14.89
C LYS A 67 12.31 2.96 -14.17
N ALA A 68 11.45 3.11 -13.15
CA ALA A 68 11.48 4.26 -12.28
C ALA A 68 12.81 4.36 -11.53
N LYS A 69 13.10 5.53 -10.97
CA LYS A 69 14.33 5.73 -10.18
C LYS A 69 14.40 4.70 -9.06
N ARG A 70 15.60 4.12 -8.84
CA ARG A 70 15.86 3.13 -7.79
C ARG A 70 15.34 3.57 -6.42
N LYS A 71 15.45 4.87 -6.10
CA LYS A 71 14.94 5.45 -4.85
C LYS A 71 13.42 5.29 -4.70
N VAL A 72 12.64 5.47 -5.77
CA VAL A 72 11.18 5.34 -5.74
C VAL A 72 10.80 3.88 -5.45
N VAL A 73 11.40 2.94 -6.19
CA VAL A 73 11.17 1.50 -5.99
C VAL A 73 11.50 1.07 -4.56
N LEU A 74 12.67 1.48 -4.04
CA LEU A 74 13.06 1.17 -2.66
C LEU A 74 12.13 1.78 -1.63
N THR A 75 11.60 2.99 -1.88
CA THR A 75 10.67 3.64 -0.96
C THR A 75 9.33 2.90 -0.94
N GLU A 76 8.79 2.51 -2.09
CA GLU A 76 7.51 1.77 -2.18
C GLU A 76 7.61 0.37 -1.58
N ILE A 77 8.69 -0.37 -1.86
CA ILE A 77 8.93 -1.68 -1.24
C ILE A 77 9.16 -1.51 0.28
N GLY A 78 9.95 -0.52 0.68
CA GLY A 78 10.21 -0.23 2.09
C GLY A 78 8.95 0.11 2.87
N LEU A 79 8.07 0.92 2.31
CA LEU A 79 6.74 1.19 2.88
C LEU A 79 5.90 -0.08 2.99
N GLY A 80 5.93 -0.95 1.99
CA GLY A 80 5.27 -2.26 2.04
C GLY A 80 5.73 -3.11 3.23
N ILE A 81 7.04 -3.16 3.47
CA ILE A 81 7.62 -3.85 4.63
C ILE A 81 7.13 -3.23 5.94
N VAL A 82 7.14 -1.90 6.06
CA VAL A 82 6.66 -1.19 7.26
C VAL A 82 5.20 -1.55 7.55
N TYR A 83 4.33 -1.57 6.54
CA TYR A 83 2.94 -1.97 6.68
C TYR A 83 2.79 -3.41 7.19
N PHE A 84 3.55 -4.36 6.63
CA PHE A 84 3.53 -5.75 7.11
C PHE A 84 4.05 -5.89 8.54
N VAL A 85 5.10 -5.14 8.91
CA VAL A 85 5.62 -5.12 10.29
C VAL A 85 4.58 -4.59 11.26
N ILE A 86 3.91 -3.48 10.94
CA ILE A 86 2.84 -2.93 11.78
C ILE A 86 1.71 -3.95 11.92
N SER A 87 1.28 -4.57 10.82
CA SER A 87 0.24 -5.60 10.83
C SER A 87 0.63 -6.78 11.74
N PHE A 88 1.88 -7.26 11.64
CA PHE A 88 2.40 -8.34 12.46
C PHE A 88 2.43 -7.98 13.95
N ILE A 89 2.81 -6.74 14.29
CA ILE A 89 2.79 -6.24 15.68
C ILE A 89 1.36 -6.13 16.21
N LEU A 90 0.39 -5.71 15.40
CA LEU A 90 -1.00 -5.60 15.83
C LEU A 90 -1.67 -6.96 16.01
N PHE A 91 -1.20 -7.99 15.31
CA PHE A 91 -1.77 -9.33 15.39
C PHE A 91 -1.29 -10.12 16.63
N PHE A 92 -0.15 -9.75 17.21
CA PHE A 92 0.47 -10.40 18.38
C PHE A 92 0.24 -9.61 19.66
#